data_AF-A0ABC9P9W4-F1
#
_entry.id   AF-A0ABC9P9W4-F1
#
_cell.length_a   1.000
_cell.length_b   1.000
_cell.length_c   1.000
_cell.angle_alpha   90.00
_cell.angle_beta   90.00
_cell.angle_gamma   90.00
#
_symmetry.space_group_name_H-M   'P 1'
#
loop_
_entity.id
_entity.type
_entity.pdbx_description
1 polymer ?
#
loop_
_entity_poly.entity_id
_entity_poly.type
_entity_poly.pdbx_seq_one_letter_code
_entity_poly.pdbx_strand_id
1 'polypeptide(L)' 'MAKEKKASSKEENKKELSKTTQKTTHTVSEGETASEIATRYHMSLRKLLDLNELESSNQVTEGIRLLVE' A
#
# COMPACT_ATOMS: atom_id res chain seq x y z
N MET A 1 -0.11 -1.41 45.92
CA MET A 1 0.26 -2.72 45.35
C MET A 1 -0.99 -3.33 44.72
N ALA A 2 -1.05 -3.40 43.39
CA ALA A 2 -1.76 -4.43 42.63
C ALA A 2 -1.23 -4.28 41.19
N LYS A 3 -0.34 -5.21 40.83
CA LYS A 3 0.13 -5.44 39.45
C LYS A 3 -0.90 -6.36 38.80
N GLU A 4 -1.21 -6.14 37.53
CA GLU A 4 -1.57 -7.17 36.52
C GLU A 4 -1.76 -6.46 35.17
N LYS A 5 -0.79 -6.49 34.24
CA LYS A 5 -0.47 -7.50 33.21
C LYS A 5 -1.47 -7.60 32.04
N LYS A 6 -0.93 -7.24 30.86
CA LYS A 6 -1.24 -7.60 29.46
C LYS A 6 -2.26 -8.74 29.19
N ALA A 7 -3.16 -8.47 28.23
CA ALA A 7 -3.50 -9.31 27.06
C ALA A 7 -4.38 -8.44 26.12
N SER A 8 -3.91 -7.98 24.96
CA SER A 8 -4.08 -8.64 23.66
C SER A 8 -5.39 -9.41 23.52
N SER A 9 -6.32 -8.84 22.74
CA SER A 9 -6.77 -9.43 21.47
C SER A 9 -8.25 -9.13 21.21
N LYS A 10 -8.50 -8.75 19.96
CA LYS A 10 -9.70 -9.09 19.18
C LYS A 10 -10.88 -8.13 19.32
N GLU A 11 -10.79 -7.01 18.61
CA GLU A 11 -11.96 -6.39 18.00
C GLU A 11 -11.91 -6.67 16.49
N GLU A 12 -12.48 -7.80 16.12
CA GLU A 12 -12.92 -8.10 14.76
C GLU A 12 -13.99 -7.08 14.37
N ASN A 13 -13.61 -5.93 13.80
CA ASN A 13 -14.57 -5.10 13.09
C ASN A 13 -14.55 -5.44 11.60
N LYS A 14 -15.43 -6.38 11.29
CA LYS A 14 -15.96 -6.75 9.98
C LYS A 14 -16.57 -5.54 9.28
N LYS A 15 -15.75 -4.65 8.71
CA LYS A 15 -16.23 -3.60 7.80
C LYS A 15 -16.19 -4.12 6.37
N GLU A 16 -17.25 -4.83 6.03
CA GLU A 16 -17.57 -5.19 4.65
C GLU A 16 -17.68 -3.96 3.74
N LEU A 17 -17.09 -4.12 2.56
CA LEU A 17 -17.64 -3.72 1.27
C LEU A 17 -18.21 -2.29 1.16
N SER A 18 -17.30 -1.34 1.18
CA SER A 18 -17.27 -0.33 0.12
C SER A 18 -15.82 0.08 -0.05
N LYS A 19 -15.06 -0.70 -0.83
CA LYS A 19 -13.81 -0.17 -1.40
C LYS A 19 -14.22 0.86 -2.44
N THR A 20 -14.67 2.03 -2.00
CA THR A 20 -14.50 3.25 -2.78
C THR A 20 -13.01 3.28 -3.07
N THR A 21 -12.62 2.98 -4.30
CA THR A 21 -11.22 2.94 -4.73
C THR A 21 -10.69 4.36 -4.64
N GLN A 22 -10.24 4.74 -3.45
CA GLN A 22 -9.67 6.04 -3.19
C GLN A 22 -8.26 5.98 -3.75
N LYS A 23 -8.15 6.40 -5.01
CA LYS A 23 -6.88 6.61 -5.69
C LYS A 23 -6.04 7.52 -4.79
N THR A 24 -5.04 6.92 -4.15
CA THR A 24 -4.06 7.60 -3.33
C THR A 24 -2.83 7.84 -4.19
N THR A 25 -2.06 8.87 -3.89
CA THR A 25 -0.77 9.10 -4.56
C THR A 25 0.35 8.80 -3.58
N HIS A 26 1.19 7.84 -3.93
CA HIS A 26 2.42 7.52 -3.20
C HIS A 26 3.61 8.17 -3.91
N THR A 27 4.50 8.82 -3.16
CA THR A 27 5.76 9.30 -3.72
C THR A 27 6.84 8.28 -3.41
N VAL A 28 7.52 7.79 -4.43
CA VAL A 28 8.59 6.79 -4.29
C VAL A 28 9.73 7.40 -3.47
N SER A 29 10.06 6.79 -2.35
CA SER A 29 11.21 7.18 -1.52
C SER A 29 12.51 6.57 -2.06
N GLU A 30 13.66 7.09 -1.61
CA GLU A 30 14.98 6.53 -1.96
C GLU A 30 15.01 5.02 -1.65
N GLY A 31 15.32 4.22 -2.68
CA GLY A 31 15.42 2.76 -2.57
C GLY A 31 14.10 1.98 -2.65
N GLU A 32 12.93 2.63 -2.76
CA GLU A 32 11.67 1.91 -2.98
C GLU A 32 11.55 1.39 -4.43
N THR A 33 11.11 0.14 -4.56
CA THR A 33 10.81 -0.46 -5.86
C THR A 33 9.32 -0.53 -6.15
N ALA A 34 8.95 -0.57 -7.43
CA ALA A 34 7.56 -0.77 -7.85
C ALA A 34 6.91 -2.03 -7.21
N SER A 35 7.69 -3.10 -7.03
CA SER A 35 7.25 -4.34 -6.38
C SER A 35 6.92 -4.17 -4.90
N GLU A 36 7.73 -3.40 -4.17
CA GLU A 36 7.49 -3.12 -2.75
C GLU A 36 6.28 -2.23 -2.57
N ILE A 37 6.15 -1.20 -3.40
CA ILE A 37 4.99 -0.30 -3.40
C ILE A 37 3.72 -1.09 -3.72
N ALA A 38 3.73 -1.90 -4.78
CA ALA A 38 2.58 -2.74 -5.13
C ALA A 38 2.19 -3.66 -3.97
N THR A 39 3.17 -4.29 -3.31
CA THR A 39 2.94 -5.15 -2.15
C THR A 39 2.37 -4.38 -0.95
N ARG A 40 2.89 -3.18 -0.67
CA ARG A 40 2.43 -2.28 0.41
C ARG A 40 0.97 -1.89 0.23
N TYR A 41 0.54 -1.66 -1.02
CA TYR A 41 -0.84 -1.33 -1.37
C TYR A 41 -1.70 -2.56 -1.71
N HIS A 42 -1.19 -3.78 -1.46
CA HIS A 42 -1.90 -5.03 -1.77
C HIS A 42 -2.42 -5.11 -3.22
N MET A 43 -1.67 -4.54 -4.15
CA MET A 43 -1.97 -4.53 -5.57
C MET A 43 -0.91 -5.29 -6.35
N SER A 44 -1.26 -5.80 -7.53
CA SER A 44 -0.28 -6.43 -8.40
C SER A 44 0.61 -5.37 -9.05
N LEU A 45 1.89 -5.69 -9.26
CA LEU A 45 2.82 -4.82 -9.99
C LEU A 45 2.23 -4.36 -11.33
N ARG A 46 1.62 -5.28 -12.09
CA ARG A 46 0.97 -4.94 -13.36
C ARG A 46 -0.17 -3.92 -13.20
N LYS A 47 -0.95 -4.00 -12.12
CA LYS A 47 -2.02 -3.04 -11.82
C LYS A 47 -1.44 -1.68 -11.46
N LEU A 48 -0.36 -1.64 -10.68
CA LEU A 48 0.36 -0.41 -10.37
C LEU A 48 0.89 0.26 -11.64
N LEU A 49 1.49 -0.51 -12.54
CA LEU A 49 2.01 -0.02 -13.81
C LEU A 49 0.90 0.51 -14.71
N ASP A 50 -0.19 -0.25 -14.89
CA ASP A 50 -1.36 0.14 -15.67
C ASP A 50 -2.01 1.42 -15.14
N LEU A 51 -2.16 1.53 -13.82
CA LEU A 51 -2.72 2.71 -13.15
C LEU A 51 -1.87 3.98 -13.34
N ASN A 52 -0.57 3.82 -13.61
CA ASN A 52 0.39 4.90 -13.80
C ASN A 52 0.86 5.06 -15.25
N GLU A 53 0.26 4.29 -16.18
CA GLU A 53 0.66 4.27 -17.59
C GLU A 53 2.17 3.99 -17.78
N LEU A 54 2.74 3.17 -16.89
CA LEU A 54 4.13 2.76 -16.94
C LEU A 54 4.27 1.45 -17.70
N GLU A 55 5.25 1.38 -18.60
CA GLU A 55 5.53 0.17 -19.36
C GLU A 55 6.36 -0.83 -18.54
N SER A 56 7.14 -0.35 -17.57
CA SER A 56 8.06 -1.19 -16.80
C SER A 56 8.30 -0.66 -15.39
N SER A 57 8.51 -1.59 -14.45
CA SER A 57 8.91 -1.28 -13.06
C SER A 57 10.21 -0.49 -12.97
N ASN A 58 11.08 -0.56 -13.99
CA ASN A 58 12.32 0.20 -14.06
C ASN A 58 12.09 1.70 -14.23
N GLN A 59 10.89 2.12 -14.64
CA GLN A 59 10.52 3.53 -14.72
C GLN A 59 10.09 4.07 -13.35
N VAL A 60 9.92 3.22 -12.34
CA VAL A 60 9.65 3.62 -10.96
C VAL A 60 10.98 3.93 -10.28
N THR A 61 11.38 5.19 -10.33
CA THR A 61 12.52 5.73 -9.59
C THR A 61 12.06 6.61 -8.44
N GLU A 62 12.99 6.94 -7.54
CA GLU A 62 12.79 7.89 -6.45
C GLU A 62 12.20 9.23 -6.93
N GLY A 63 11.35 9.83 -6.10
CA GLY A 63 10.72 11.13 -6.37
C GLY A 63 9.54 11.09 -7.35
N ILE A 64 9.27 9.96 -8.00
CA ILE A 64 8.11 9.82 -8.88
C ILE A 64 6.85 9.61 -8.04
N ARG A 65 5.74 10.18 -8.51
CA ARG A 65 4.42 10.00 -7.91
C ARG A 65 3.69 8.87 -8.61
N LEU A 66 3.32 7.85 -7.85
CA LEU A 66 2.52 6.74 -8.33
C LEU A 66 1.11 6.81 -7.74
N LEU A 67 0.10 6.72 -8.59
CA LEU A 67 -1.25 6.38 -8.19
C LEU A 67 -1.28 4.94 -7.69
N VAL A 68 -1.94 4.75 -6.54
CA VAL A 68 -2.09 3.48 -5.82
C VAL A 68 -3.51 3.39 -5.25
N GLU A 69 -3.98 2.17 -4.95
CA GLU A 69 -5.36 1.88 -4.53
C GLU A 69 -5.42 0.85 -3.40
#